data_AF-A0A931B7S1-F1
#
_entry.id   AF-A0A931B7S1-F1
#
_cell.length_a   1.000
_cell.length_b   1.000
_cell.length_c   1.000
_cell.angle_alpha   90.00
_cell.angle_beta   90.00
_cell.angle_gamma   90.00
#
_symmetry.space_group_name_H-M   'P 1'
#
loop_
_entity.id
_entity.type
_entity.pdbx_description
1 polymer ?
#
loop_
_entity_poly.entity_id
_entity_poly.type
_entity_poly.pdbx_seq_one_letter_code
_entity_poly.pdbx_strand_id
1 'polypeptide(L)'
;MAVRINDPYLQQLIEDCCAAVTAPDGRFAQGDAIEELSRRLHSTDLTPGQRALLEQHQSHALVSSFADQRNPRRLASGSWYHPQFMLKLGQGERIWMALALRNDVSDWLNLSAKNAAGVLASEGLKQAWGNKRIAAYDSLPGIRYLDELERVHFGYVDTDEDPTTLF
;
A
#
# COMPACT_ATOMS: atom_id res chain seq x y z
N MET A 1 -7.33 -7.64 -0.60
CA MET A 1 -8.79 -7.75 -0.80
C MET A 1 -9.42 -6.90 0.30
N ALA A 2 -10.17 -5.85 -0.03
CA ALA A 2 -10.78 -5.02 1.01
C ALA A 2 -11.73 -5.90 1.84
N VAL A 3 -11.52 -5.96 3.16
CA VAL A 3 -12.50 -6.56 4.06
C VAL A 3 -13.78 -5.75 3.87
N ARG A 4 -14.92 -6.42 3.63
CA ARG A 4 -16.23 -5.75 3.55
C ARG A 4 -16.93 -5.92 4.88
N ILE A 5 -17.55 -4.85 5.39
CA ILE A 5 -18.48 -4.97 6.51
C ILE A 5 -19.77 -5.49 5.90
N ASN A 6 -20.03 -6.80 6.03
CA ASN A 6 -21.28 -7.44 5.59
C ASN A 6 -22.23 -7.71 6.77
N ASP A 7 -21.96 -7.11 7.95
CA ASP A 7 -22.84 -7.20 9.11
C ASP A 7 -23.89 -6.07 9.02
N PRO A 8 -25.19 -6.39 8.91
CA PRO A 8 -26.23 -5.38 8.71
C PRO A 8 -26.34 -4.38 9.86
N TYR A 9 -26.04 -4.81 11.09
CA TYR A 9 -26.08 -3.93 12.25
C TYR A 9 -24.95 -2.92 12.21
N LEU A 10 -23.72 -3.36 11.93
CA LEU A 10 -22.59 -2.44 11.77
C LEU A 10 -22.77 -1.49 10.58
N GLN A 11 -23.36 -1.95 9.49
CA GLN A 11 -23.69 -1.09 8.36
C GLN A 11 -24.70 0.00 8.76
N GLN A 12 -25.81 -0.37 9.40
CA GLN A 12 -26.80 0.60 9.88
C GLN A 12 -26.17 1.60 10.86
N LEU A 13 -25.33 1.12 11.77
CA LEU A 13 -24.65 1.98 12.73
C LEU A 13 -23.78 3.05 12.03
N ILE A 14 -23.05 2.68 10.98
CA ILE A 14 -22.24 3.61 10.19
C ILE A 14 -23.13 4.64 9.50
N GLU A 15 -24.22 4.20 8.86
CA GLU A 15 -25.18 5.08 8.20
C GLU A 15 -25.79 6.10 9.19
N ASP A 16 -26.17 5.64 10.39
CA ASP A 16 -26.72 6.50 11.44
C ASP A 16 -25.69 7.50 12.00
N CYS A 17 -24.40 7.15 12.01
CA CYS A 17 -23.33 8.05 12.42
C CYS A 17 -23.12 9.15 11.37
N CYS A 18 -23.02 8.76 10.09
CA CYS A 18 -22.91 9.71 8.97
C CYS A 18 -24.10 10.68 8.96
N ALA A 19 -25.32 10.17 9.10
CA ALA A 19 -26.53 11.00 9.15
C ALA A 19 -26.51 12.00 10.32
N ALA A 20 -26.02 11.59 11.50
CA ALA A 20 -25.99 12.43 12.68
C ALA A 20 -25.00 13.60 12.59
N VAL A 21 -23.92 13.47 11.81
CA VAL A 21 -22.92 14.53 11.60
C VAL A 21 -23.12 15.29 10.28
N THR A 22 -24.17 14.96 9.51
CA THR A 22 -24.46 15.61 8.24
C THR A 22 -25.09 16.97 8.46
N ALA A 23 -24.44 18.00 7.92
CA ALA A 23 -24.92 19.37 7.91
C ALA A 23 -26.17 19.54 7.01
N PRO A 24 -26.94 20.64 7.15
CA PRO A 24 -28.15 20.86 6.35
C PRO A 24 -27.93 20.90 4.83
N ASP A 25 -26.71 21.18 4.37
CA ASP A 25 -26.34 21.15 2.95
C ASP A 25 -26.01 19.73 2.43
N GLY A 26 -26.15 18.71 3.28
CA GLY A 26 -25.93 17.30 2.96
C GLY A 26 -24.47 16.85 3.05
N ARG A 27 -23.57 17.67 3.58
CA ARG A 27 -22.14 17.33 3.73
C ARG A 27 -21.80 16.92 5.16
N PHE A 28 -20.85 16.01 5.32
CA PHE A 28 -20.19 15.74 6.60
C PHE A 28 -18.69 15.61 6.40
N ALA A 29 -17.90 15.93 7.44
CA ALA A 29 -16.49 15.61 7.44
C ALA A 29 -16.29 14.14 7.85
N GLN A 30 -15.41 13.43 7.15
CA GLN A 30 -15.11 12.03 7.47
C GLN A 30 -14.59 11.86 8.89
N GLY A 31 -13.81 12.84 9.40
CA GLY A 31 -13.31 12.86 10.78
C GLY A 31 -14.46 12.81 11.80
N ASP A 32 -15.44 13.69 11.65
CA ASP A 32 -16.60 13.76 12.53
C ASP A 32 -17.41 12.45 12.54
N ALA A 33 -17.59 11.82 11.37
CA ALA A 33 -18.28 10.54 11.27
C ALA A 33 -17.49 9.40 11.97
N ILE A 34 -16.16 9.42 11.88
CA ILE A 34 -15.28 8.46 12.58
C ILE A 34 -15.35 8.68 14.10
N GLU A 35 -15.32 9.92 14.56
CA GLU A 35 -15.44 10.26 15.98
C GLU A 35 -16.79 9.81 16.54
N GLU A 36 -17.88 10.11 15.82
CA GLU A 36 -19.22 9.71 16.21
C GLU A 36 -19.39 8.18 16.23
N LEU A 37 -18.88 7.49 15.20
CA LEU A 37 -18.86 6.02 15.17
C LEU A 37 -18.07 5.44 16.34
N SER A 38 -16.88 5.98 16.60
CA SER A 38 -16.03 5.55 17.71
C SER A 38 -16.77 5.73 19.04
N ARG A 39 -17.40 6.87 19.26
CA ARG A 39 -18.18 7.16 20.46
C ARG A 39 -19.31 6.13 20.65
N ARG A 40 -20.07 5.82 19.60
CA ARG A 40 -21.16 4.83 19.68
C ARG A 40 -20.64 3.42 19.93
N LEU A 41 -19.59 3.00 19.23
CA LEU A 41 -18.97 1.68 19.41
C LEU A 41 -18.46 1.45 20.85
N HIS A 42 -18.00 2.50 21.54
CA HIS A 42 -17.61 2.41 22.96
C HIS A 42 -18.80 2.20 23.91
N SER A 43 -19.98 2.70 23.55
CA SER A 43 -21.20 2.58 24.35
C SER A 43 -22.07 1.37 24.00
N THR A 44 -21.78 0.69 22.89
CA THR A 44 -22.57 -0.42 22.38
C THR A 44 -22.02 -1.76 22.88
N ASP A 45 -22.91 -2.62 23.35
CA ASP A 45 -22.57 -4.02 23.60
C ASP A 45 -22.57 -4.80 22.28
N LEU A 46 -21.37 -5.04 21.74
CA LEU A 46 -21.19 -5.76 20.49
C LEU A 46 -21.08 -7.26 20.76
N THR A 47 -21.71 -8.05 19.90
CA THR A 47 -21.50 -9.50 19.92
C THR A 47 -20.02 -9.83 19.66
N PRO A 48 -19.51 -10.99 20.14
CA PRO A 48 -18.14 -11.41 19.84
C PRO A 48 -17.80 -11.44 18.35
N GLY A 49 -18.77 -11.81 17.49
CA GLY A 49 -18.59 -11.83 16.04
C GLY A 49 -18.43 -10.44 15.43
N GLN A 50 -19.22 -9.46 15.88
CA GLN A 50 -19.10 -8.06 15.44
C GLN A 50 -17.78 -7.44 15.89
N ARG A 51 -17.35 -7.73 17.11
CA ARG A 51 -16.06 -7.26 17.63
C ARG A 51 -14.89 -7.82 16.81
N ALA A 52 -14.88 -9.13 16.56
CA ALA A 52 -13.86 -9.77 15.72
C ALA A 52 -13.82 -9.19 14.30
N LEU A 53 -14.99 -8.88 13.71
CA LEU A 53 -15.07 -8.24 12.40
C LEU A 53 -14.46 -6.83 12.41
N LEU A 54 -14.76 -6.01 13.41
CA LEU A 54 -14.17 -4.66 13.55
C LEU A 54 -12.65 -4.72 13.74
N GLU A 55 -12.17 -5.63 14.59
CA GLU A 55 -10.73 -5.84 14.81
C GLU A 55 -10.02 -6.27 13.51
N GLN A 56 -10.65 -7.14 12.72
CA GLN A 56 -10.13 -7.56 11.41
C GLN A 56 -10.05 -6.38 10.44
N HIS A 57 -11.09 -5.54 10.39
CA HIS A 57 -11.12 -4.33 9.56
C HIS A 57 -10.04 -3.33 9.96
N GLN A 58 -9.92 -3.05 11.26
CA GLN A 58 -8.90 -2.14 11.78
C GLN A 58 -7.49 -2.66 11.48
N SER A 59 -7.24 -3.95 11.70
CA SER A 59 -5.97 -4.59 11.38
C SER A 59 -5.63 -4.49 9.89
N HIS A 60 -6.61 -4.77 9.02
CA HIS A 60 -6.43 -4.62 7.58
C HIS A 60 -6.13 -3.17 7.18
N ALA A 61 -6.83 -2.19 7.75
CA ALA A 61 -6.62 -0.77 7.48
C ALA A 61 -5.21 -0.31 7.89
N LEU A 62 -4.75 -0.70 9.09
CA LEU A 62 -3.41 -0.38 9.59
C LEU A 62 -2.31 -0.97 8.70
N VAL A 63 -2.42 -2.26 8.35
CA VAL A 63 -1.45 -2.93 7.47
C VAL A 63 -1.45 -2.33 6.06
N SER A 64 -2.64 -2.01 5.54
CA SER A 64 -2.77 -1.37 4.21
C SER A 64 -2.11 0.00 4.20
N SER A 65 -2.37 0.83 5.21
CA SER A 65 -1.76 2.15 5.36
C SER A 65 -0.24 2.08 5.46
N PHE A 66 0.28 1.21 6.34
CA PHE A 66 1.72 0.97 6.49
C PHE A 66 2.40 0.61 5.18
N ALA A 67 1.75 -0.26 4.41
CA ALA A 67 2.28 -0.74 3.15
C ALA A 67 2.09 0.27 2.00
N ASP A 68 1.10 1.14 2.07
CA ASP A 68 0.90 2.20 1.07
C ASP A 68 1.87 3.36 1.23
N GLN A 69 2.25 3.71 2.46
CA GLN A 69 3.35 4.63 2.76
C GLN A 69 4.70 4.14 2.20
N ARG A 70 4.81 2.83 1.95
CA ARG A 70 6.01 2.16 1.43
C ARG A 70 5.87 1.72 -0.02
N ASN A 71 4.85 2.20 -0.74
CA ASN A 71 4.78 1.94 -2.17
C ASN A 71 5.98 2.58 -2.87
N PRO A 72 6.64 1.88 -3.82
CA PRO A 72 7.77 2.44 -4.54
C PRO A 72 7.33 3.68 -5.30
N ARG A 73 8.15 4.71 -5.18
CA ARG A 73 7.99 6.01 -5.82
C ARG A 73 9.33 6.47 -6.37
N ARG A 74 9.29 7.36 -7.35
CA ARG A 74 10.51 7.93 -7.93
C ARG A 74 11.14 8.89 -6.93
N LEU A 75 12.35 8.56 -6.48
CA LEU A 75 13.17 9.37 -5.59
C LEU A 75 13.80 10.56 -6.32
N ALA A 76 14.40 11.50 -5.59
CA ALA A 76 15.11 12.64 -6.18
C ALA A 76 16.28 12.20 -7.07
N SER A 77 16.91 11.06 -6.74
CA SER A 77 17.93 10.40 -7.58
C SER A 77 17.39 9.88 -8.91
N GLY A 78 16.07 9.88 -9.11
CA GLY A 78 15.41 9.27 -10.26
C GLY A 78 15.24 7.76 -10.17
N SER A 79 15.77 7.11 -9.12
CA SER A 79 15.57 5.69 -8.84
C SER A 79 14.17 5.42 -8.26
N TRP A 80 13.68 4.19 -8.40
CA TRP A 80 12.50 3.67 -7.69
C TRP A 80 12.89 2.76 -6.52
N TYR A 81 14.19 2.48 -6.36
CA TYR A 81 14.69 1.61 -5.31
C TYR A 81 14.84 2.36 -4.00
N HIS A 82 14.27 1.78 -2.95
CA HIS A 82 14.66 2.03 -1.57
C HIS A 82 14.48 0.71 -0.80
N PRO A 83 15.41 0.29 0.08
CA PRO A 83 15.34 -1.02 0.74
C PRO A 83 14.04 -1.23 1.54
N GLN A 84 13.50 -0.14 2.09
CA GLN A 84 12.25 -0.14 2.87
C GLN A 84 10.97 0.07 2.04
N PHE A 85 11.05 0.18 0.72
CA PHE A 85 9.84 0.14 -0.11
C PHE A 85 9.35 -1.30 -0.30
N MET A 86 8.08 -1.45 -0.68
CA MET A 86 7.41 -2.74 -0.83
C MET A 86 6.80 -2.91 -2.23
N LEU A 87 7.23 -3.94 -2.96
CA LEU A 87 6.60 -4.31 -4.21
C LEU A 87 5.24 -4.99 -3.94
N LYS A 88 4.19 -4.53 -4.62
CA LYS A 88 2.88 -5.22 -4.66
C LYS A 88 2.93 -6.30 -5.74
N LEU A 89 2.72 -7.56 -5.38
CA LEU A 89 2.82 -8.70 -6.31
C LEU A 89 1.44 -9.18 -6.81
N GLY A 90 0.38 -8.85 -6.08
CA GLY A 90 -0.98 -9.29 -6.36
C GLY A 90 -1.54 -10.12 -5.21
N GLN A 91 -2.85 -10.35 -5.18
CA GLN A 91 -3.53 -11.18 -4.17
C GLN A 91 -3.29 -10.81 -2.69
N GLY A 92 -2.74 -9.63 -2.42
CA GLY A 92 -2.37 -9.19 -1.05
C GLY A 92 -0.91 -9.45 -0.70
N GLU A 93 -0.15 -10.13 -1.57
CA GLU A 93 1.27 -10.36 -1.38
C GLU A 93 2.10 -9.10 -1.64
N ARG A 94 3.11 -8.93 -0.78
CA ARG A 94 4.04 -7.82 -0.81
C ARG A 94 5.42 -8.32 -0.40
N ILE A 95 6.45 -7.76 -1.01
CA ILE A 95 7.84 -8.04 -0.63
C ILE A 95 8.61 -6.74 -0.45
N TRP A 96 9.46 -6.68 0.57
CA TRP A 96 10.41 -5.58 0.72
C TRP A 96 11.36 -5.56 -0.46
N MET A 97 11.60 -4.38 -1.04
CA MET A 97 12.51 -4.23 -2.18
C MET A 97 13.90 -4.72 -1.86
N ALA A 98 14.37 -4.63 -0.60
CA ALA A 98 15.66 -5.19 -0.23
C ALA A 98 15.77 -6.70 -0.44
N LEU A 99 14.65 -7.42 -0.30
CA LEU A 99 14.57 -8.88 -0.39
C LEU A 99 13.92 -9.36 -1.70
N ALA A 100 13.53 -8.45 -2.57
CA ALA A 100 12.88 -8.79 -3.83
C ALA A 100 13.84 -9.58 -4.72
N LEU A 101 13.32 -10.65 -5.31
CA LEU A 101 14.00 -11.47 -6.31
C LEU A 101 13.71 -10.93 -7.71
N ARG A 102 14.34 -11.55 -8.72
CA ARG A 102 14.07 -11.27 -10.13
C ARG A 102 12.58 -11.36 -10.49
N ASN A 103 11.93 -12.47 -10.11
CA ASN A 103 10.50 -12.68 -10.38
C ASN A 103 9.64 -11.69 -9.60
N ASP A 104 10.09 -11.30 -8.41
CA ASP A 104 9.68 -10.15 -7.61
C ASP A 104 9.30 -8.92 -8.42
N VAL A 105 10.34 -8.43 -9.09
CA VAL A 105 10.31 -7.24 -9.94
C VAL A 105 9.43 -7.47 -11.16
N SER A 106 9.50 -8.65 -11.78
CA SER A 106 8.67 -9.00 -12.93
C SER A 106 7.18 -8.98 -12.61
N ASP A 107 6.76 -9.57 -11.49
CA ASP A 107 5.37 -9.64 -11.07
C ASP A 107 4.83 -8.25 -10.72
N TRP A 108 5.65 -7.43 -10.06
CA TRP A 108 5.32 -6.03 -9.81
C TRP A 108 5.12 -5.22 -11.09
N LEU A 109 5.99 -5.37 -12.09
CA LEU A 109 5.84 -4.70 -13.39
C LEU A 109 4.59 -5.16 -14.12
N ASN A 110 4.30 -6.46 -14.11
CA ASN A 110 3.09 -7.04 -14.70
C ASN A 110 1.82 -6.50 -14.04
N LEU A 111 1.80 -6.42 -12.71
CA LEU A 111 0.69 -5.84 -11.96
C LEU A 111 0.53 -4.34 -12.27
N SER A 112 1.64 -3.61 -12.37
CA SER A 112 1.63 -2.19 -12.71
C SER A 112 1.06 -1.94 -14.10
N ALA A 113 1.50 -2.71 -15.10
CA ALA A 113 1.03 -2.60 -16.48
C ALA A 113 -0.48 -2.86 -16.61
N LYS A 114 -1.01 -3.84 -15.86
CA LYS A 114 -2.46 -4.12 -15.81
C LYS A 114 -3.27 -2.95 -15.25
N ASN A 115 -2.70 -2.17 -14.33
CA ASN A 115 -3.36 -1.02 -13.73
C ASN A 115 -3.17 0.28 -14.52
N ALA A 116 -2.26 0.31 -15.51
CA ALA A 116 -1.82 1.51 -16.20
C ALA A 116 -2.70 1.97 -17.38
N ALA A 117 -3.95 1.48 -17.48
CA ALA A 117 -4.89 1.83 -18.55
C ALA A 117 -5.34 3.32 -18.60
N GLY A 118 -4.61 4.24 -17.95
CA GLY A 118 -4.88 5.68 -17.96
C GLY A 118 -3.70 6.65 -17.77
N VAL A 119 -2.46 6.19 -17.53
CA VAL A 119 -1.30 7.08 -17.25
C VAL A 119 -0.02 6.58 -17.92
N LEU A 120 0.18 6.93 -19.19
CA LEU A 120 1.22 6.33 -20.05
C LEU A 120 2.68 6.76 -19.74
N ALA A 121 2.90 8.02 -19.35
CA ALA A 121 4.28 8.56 -19.28
C ALA A 121 5.07 8.14 -18.03
N SER A 122 4.43 8.18 -16.85
CA SER A 122 5.06 7.75 -15.58
C SER A 122 5.32 6.24 -15.56
N GLU A 123 4.39 5.48 -16.15
CA GLU A 123 4.51 4.03 -16.26
C GLU A 123 5.69 3.61 -17.14
N GLY A 124 5.95 4.33 -18.24
CA GLY A 124 7.10 4.04 -19.12
C GLY A 124 8.45 4.09 -18.39
N LEU A 125 8.63 5.07 -17.48
CA LEU A 125 9.85 5.18 -16.68
C LEU A 125 9.99 4.05 -15.66
N LYS A 126 8.87 3.65 -15.03
CA LYS A 126 8.83 2.54 -14.09
C LYS A 126 9.15 1.21 -14.78
N GLN A 127 8.55 0.96 -15.94
CA GLN A 127 8.81 -0.22 -16.77
C GLN A 127 10.27 -0.25 -17.22
N ALA A 128 10.81 0.87 -17.71
CA ALA A 128 12.21 0.96 -18.09
C ALA A 128 13.16 0.72 -16.89
N TRP A 129 12.83 1.25 -15.71
CA TRP A 129 13.59 1.02 -14.48
C TRP A 129 13.63 -0.47 -14.14
N GLY A 130 12.47 -1.15 -14.09
CA GLY A 130 12.39 -2.54 -13.69
C GLY A 130 12.99 -3.49 -14.72
N ASN A 131 12.80 -3.24 -16.03
CA ASN A 131 13.40 -4.05 -17.10
C ASN A 131 14.93 -4.01 -17.05
N LYS A 132 15.53 -2.86 -16.69
CA LYS A 132 16.99 -2.79 -16.47
C LYS A 132 17.45 -3.71 -15.32
N ARG A 133 16.66 -3.83 -14.24
CA ARG A 133 16.99 -4.70 -13.11
C ARG A 133 16.84 -6.17 -13.47
N ILE A 134 15.80 -6.52 -14.22
CA ILE A 134 15.61 -7.89 -14.73
C ILE A 134 16.79 -8.29 -15.63
N ALA A 135 17.20 -7.42 -16.56
CA ALA A 135 18.37 -7.68 -17.41
C ALA A 135 19.67 -7.80 -16.58
N ALA A 136 19.83 -6.98 -15.54
CA ALA A 136 21.01 -7.05 -14.67
C ALA A 136 21.06 -8.36 -13.87
N TYR A 137 19.92 -8.83 -13.32
CA TYR A 137 19.81 -10.17 -12.71
C TYR A 137 20.24 -11.27 -13.67
N ASP A 138 19.78 -11.22 -14.92
CA ASP A 138 20.11 -12.22 -15.94
C ASP A 138 21.61 -12.23 -16.28
N SER A 139 22.29 -11.08 -16.16
CA SER A 139 23.73 -10.95 -16.39
C SER A 139 24.60 -11.27 -15.17
N LEU A 140 24.03 -11.36 -13.96
CA LEU A 140 24.74 -11.50 -12.68
C LEU A 140 24.15 -12.64 -11.84
N PRO A 141 24.36 -13.92 -12.22
CA PRO A 141 23.69 -15.06 -11.59
C PRO A 141 24.07 -15.31 -10.12
N GLY A 142 25.14 -14.66 -9.63
CA GLY A 142 25.54 -14.72 -8.21
C GLY A 142 24.74 -13.79 -7.30
N ILE A 143 24.05 -12.78 -7.86
CA ILE A 143 23.27 -11.82 -7.09
C ILE A 143 21.85 -12.35 -6.91
N ARG A 144 21.43 -12.46 -5.64
CA ARG A 144 20.11 -13.03 -5.31
C ARG A 144 19.04 -11.98 -5.07
N TYR A 145 19.39 -10.93 -4.36
CA TYR A 145 18.44 -9.94 -3.85
C TYR A 145 18.63 -8.58 -4.51
N LEU A 146 17.55 -7.82 -4.58
CA LEU A 146 17.56 -6.53 -5.27
C LEU A 146 18.42 -5.51 -4.52
N ASP A 147 18.53 -5.57 -3.18
CA ASP A 147 19.48 -4.71 -2.44
C ASP A 147 20.93 -4.93 -2.89
N GLU A 148 21.35 -6.19 -2.98
CA GLU A 148 22.69 -6.54 -3.46
C GLU A 148 22.91 -6.06 -4.90
N LEU A 149 21.92 -6.26 -5.78
CA LEU A 149 21.98 -5.79 -7.16
C LEU A 149 22.13 -4.26 -7.23
N GLU A 150 21.36 -3.52 -6.43
CA GLU A 150 21.36 -2.07 -6.45
C GLU A 150 22.67 -1.50 -5.92
N ARG A 151 23.23 -2.08 -4.84
CA ARG A 151 24.52 -1.65 -4.29
C ARG A 151 25.69 -1.99 -5.20
N VAL A 152 25.74 -3.22 -5.72
CA VAL A 152 26.90 -3.73 -6.49
C VAL A 152 26.89 -3.24 -7.94
N HIS A 153 25.74 -3.24 -8.60
CA HIS A 153 25.66 -2.94 -10.04
C HIS A 153 25.19 -1.51 -10.32
N PHE A 154 24.22 -1.00 -9.56
CA PHE A 154 23.65 0.33 -9.77
C PHE A 154 24.22 1.42 -8.85
N GLY A 155 25.13 1.06 -7.94
CA GLY A 155 25.83 2.00 -7.07
C GLY A 155 24.92 2.69 -6.05
N TYR A 156 23.84 2.02 -5.61
CA TYR A 156 23.01 2.55 -4.54
C TYR A 156 23.82 2.72 -3.25
N VAL A 157 23.72 3.92 -2.67
CA VAL A 157 24.25 4.27 -1.36
C VAL A 157 23.05 4.70 -0.52
N ASP A 158 23.03 4.28 0.74
CA ASP A 158 21.96 4.67 1.65
C ASP A 158 21.85 6.20 1.70
N THR A 159 20.67 6.70 1.37
CA THR A 159 20.34 8.11 1.47
C THR A 159 19.66 8.35 2.81
N ASP A 160 19.86 9.52 3.41
CA ASP A 160 19.08 9.97 4.57
C ASP A 160 17.60 10.30 4.21
N GLU A 161 17.16 9.94 3.00
CA GLU A 161 15.78 10.13 2.56
C GLU A 161 14.88 9.17 3.35
N ASP A 162 14.18 9.67 4.36
CA ASP A 162 13.18 8.88 5.05
C ASP A 162 12.07 8.49 4.04
N PRO A 163 11.89 7.18 3.78
CA PRO A 163 10.91 6.70 2.82
C PRO A 163 9.47 7.04 3.22
N THR A 164 9.24 7.55 4.43
CA THR A 164 7.93 7.95 4.96
C THR A 164 7.70 9.45 5.03
N THR A 165 8.69 10.32 4.73
CA THR A 165 8.51 11.78 4.84
C THR A 165 8.41 12.51 3.50
N LEU A 166 8.59 11.83 2.35
CA LEU A 166 8.39 12.43 1.03
C LEU A 166 6.87 12.59 0.77
N PHE A 167 6.22 13.51 1.45
CA PHE A 167 4.82 13.90 1.26
C PHE A 167 4.74 15.36 0.84
#